data_AF-A0A3D5FIE5-F1
#
_entry.id   AF-A0A3D5FIE5-F1
#
_cell.length_a   1.000
_cell.length_b   1.000
_cell.length_c   1.000
_cell.angle_alpha   90.00
_cell.angle_beta   90.00
_cell.angle_gamma   90.00
#
_symmetry.space_group_name_H-M   'P 1'
#
loop_
_entity.id
_entity.type
_entity.pdbx_description
1 polymer ?
#
loop_
_entity_poly.entity_id
_entity_poly.type
_entity_poly.pdbx_seq_one_letter_code
_entity_poly.pdbx_strand_id
1 'polypeptide(L)'
;IGTNDLIQYTLAIDRIDDTVNYLYDPLHPSVLRLVYRVIEAGHDAGIPVSMCGEMASDPEFTRLLLGLGLRQFSMEPSSLLKIKQCIRQTELEPLLGVVRDILDCVEPGALHSLVDHLNQA
;
A
#
# COMPACT_ATOMS: atom_id res chain seq x y z
N ILE A 1 3.94 8.21 -6.57
CA ILE A 1 4.69 7.22 -5.76
C ILE A 1 5.00 6.02 -6.65
N GLY A 2 6.27 5.76 -6.97
CA GLY A 2 6.69 4.49 -7.57
C GLY A 2 7.09 3.54 -6.45
N THR A 3 6.26 2.53 -6.17
CA THR A 3 6.41 1.73 -4.94
C THR A 3 7.65 0.87 -4.93
N ASN A 4 8.04 0.33 -6.09
CA ASN A 4 9.16 -0.59 -6.22
C ASN A 4 10.48 0.08 -5.78
N ASP A 5 10.77 1.25 -6.35
CA ASP A 5 11.97 2.03 -6.00
C ASP A 5 11.88 2.56 -4.57
N LEU A 6 10.69 3.00 -4.13
CA LEU A 6 10.49 3.48 -2.77
C LEU A 6 10.87 2.40 -1.74
N ILE A 7 10.40 1.16 -1.93
CA ILE A 7 10.71 0.04 -1.04
C ILE A 7 12.21 -0.27 -1.09
N GLN A 8 12.78 -0.40 -2.28
CA GLN A 8 14.20 -0.69 -2.48
C GLN A 8 15.11 0.33 -1.77
N TYR A 9 14.86 1.63 -1.95
CA TYR A 9 15.67 2.66 -1.30
C TYR A 9 15.37 2.82 0.19
N THR A 10 14.14 2.58 0.64
CA THR A 10 13.79 2.68 2.06
C THR A 10 14.40 1.55 2.88
N LEU A 11 14.43 0.33 2.33
CA LEU A 11 14.94 -0.85 3.02
C LEU A 11 16.40 -1.16 2.68
N ALA A 12 16.98 -0.46 1.70
CA ALA A 12 18.32 -0.70 1.17
C ALA A 12 18.51 -2.14 0.65
N ILE A 13 17.51 -2.66 -0.08
CA ILE A 13 17.47 -4.02 -0.61
C ILE A 13 17.30 -3.99 -2.12
N ASP A 14 18.17 -4.68 -2.84
CA ASP A 14 17.98 -4.93 -4.27
C ASP A 14 17.04 -6.12 -4.46
N ARG A 15 15.87 -5.87 -5.07
CA ARG A 15 14.86 -6.90 -5.34
C ARG A 15 15.25 -7.88 -6.46
N ILE A 16 16.27 -7.55 -7.25
CA ILE A 16 16.81 -8.41 -8.32
C ILE A 16 17.89 -9.35 -7.75
N ASP A 17 18.45 -9.03 -6.58
CA ASP A 17 19.45 -9.87 -5.92
C ASP A 17 18.78 -11.00 -5.12
N ASP A 18 18.85 -12.21 -5.67
CA ASP A 18 18.30 -13.43 -5.07
C ASP A 18 18.83 -13.74 -3.66
N THR A 19 19.97 -13.15 -3.25
CA THR A 19 20.54 -13.36 -1.92
C THR A 19 19.83 -12.57 -0.82
N VAL A 20 19.07 -11.53 -1.17
CA VAL A 20 18.43 -10.60 -0.22
C VAL A 20 16.97 -10.27 -0.55
N ASN A 21 16.44 -10.71 -1.71
CA ASN A 21 15.08 -10.37 -2.13
C ASN A 21 13.98 -10.79 -1.14
N TYR A 22 14.23 -11.78 -0.27
CA TYR A 22 13.31 -12.22 0.78
C TYR A 22 13.05 -11.16 1.86
N LEU A 23 13.90 -10.14 1.94
CA LEU A 23 13.74 -8.99 2.83
C LEU A 23 12.88 -7.88 2.21
N TYR A 24 12.55 -7.97 0.91
CA TYR A 24 11.68 -7.00 0.25
C TYR A 24 10.25 -7.17 0.76
N ASP A 25 9.80 -6.21 1.56
CA ASP A 25 8.46 -6.23 2.19
C ASP A 25 7.71 -4.91 1.91
N PRO A 26 6.68 -4.94 1.05
CA PRO A 26 5.80 -3.80 0.81
C PRO A 26 5.04 -3.32 2.05
N LEU A 27 4.82 -4.20 3.03
CA LEU A 27 4.10 -3.91 4.28
C LEU A 27 5.03 -3.44 5.39
N HIS A 28 6.34 -3.29 5.14
CA HIS A 28 7.28 -2.82 6.14
C HIS A 28 6.80 -1.48 6.75
N PRO A 29 6.78 -1.30 8.09
CA PRO A 29 6.19 -0.12 8.75
C PRO A 29 6.74 1.20 8.20
N SER A 30 8.04 1.28 7.94
CA SER A 30 8.68 2.47 7.36
C SER A 30 8.13 2.83 5.98
N VAL A 31 7.85 1.83 5.13
CA VAL A 31 7.29 2.04 3.78
C VAL A 31 5.86 2.56 3.90
N LEU A 32 5.02 1.89 4.70
CA LEU A 32 3.62 2.29 4.88
C LEU A 32 3.50 3.71 5.45
N ARG A 33 4.33 4.07 6.44
CA ARG A 33 4.37 5.42 7.00
C ARG A 33 4.84 6.45 5.98
N LEU A 34 5.80 6.13 5.11
CA LEU A 34 6.23 7.02 4.02
C LEU A 34 5.12 7.23 3.00
N VAL A 35 4.45 6.16 2.57
CA VAL A 35 3.30 6.23 1.66
C VAL A 35 2.20 7.12 2.26
N TYR A 36 1.83 6.87 3.52
CA TYR A 36 0.82 7.65 4.23
C TYR A 36 1.18 9.13 4.28
N ARG A 37 2.40 9.47 4.71
CA ARG A 37 2.87 10.86 4.79
C ARG A 37 2.86 11.59 3.45
N VAL A 38 3.22 10.91 2.37
CA VAL A 38 3.18 11.52 1.02
C VAL A 38 1.73 11.80 0.61
N ILE A 39 0.80 10.87 0.89
CA ILE A 39 -0.62 11.06 0.59
C ILE A 39 -1.19 12.22 1.42
N GLU A 40 -0.91 12.25 2.73
CA GLU A 40 -1.38 13.30 3.65
C GLU A 40 -0.86 14.69 3.21
N ALA A 41 0.44 14.81 2.93
CA ALA A 41 1.02 16.06 2.44
C ALA A 41 0.41 16.53 1.11
N GLY A 42 0.08 15.60 0.20
CA GLY A 42 -0.62 15.92 -1.04
C GLY A 42 -2.04 16.43 -0.79
N HIS A 43 -2.78 15.78 0.10
CA HIS A 43 -4.12 16.23 0.50
C HIS A 43 -4.08 17.64 1.13
N ASP A 44 -3.17 17.89 2.06
CA ASP A 44 -3.02 19.19 2.72
C ASP A 44 -2.68 20.31 1.73
N ALA A 45 -1.91 20.00 0.69
CA ALA A 45 -1.57 20.93 -0.38
C ALA A 45 -2.63 21.02 -1.49
N GLY A 46 -3.69 20.21 -1.45
CA GLY A 46 -4.67 20.10 -2.54
C GLY A 46 -4.09 19.53 -3.84
N ILE A 47 -2.99 18.79 -3.76
CA ILE A 47 -2.26 18.19 -4.89
C ILE A 47 -2.58 16.69 -4.95
N PRO A 48 -3.13 16.18 -6.07
CA PRO A 48 -3.40 14.76 -6.20
C PRO A 48 -2.11 13.92 -6.18
N VAL A 49 -2.12 12.85 -5.39
CA VAL A 49 -1.04 11.85 -5.34
C VAL A 49 -1.46 10.61 -6.09
N SER A 50 -0.64 10.19 -7.06
CA SER A 50 -0.81 8.95 -7.79
C SER A 50 0.22 7.90 -7.37
N MET A 51 -0.13 6.63 -7.49
CA MET A 51 0.77 5.50 -7.24
C MET A 51 0.88 4.60 -8.46
N CYS A 52 2.09 4.15 -8.76
CA CYS A 52 2.40 3.10 -9.73
C CYS A 52 3.33 2.06 -9.10
N GLY A 53 3.46 0.92 -9.77
CA GLY A 53 4.24 -0.23 -9.31
C GLY A 53 3.35 -1.40 -8.90
N GLU A 54 3.97 -2.41 -8.31
CA GLU A 54 3.30 -3.68 -8.02
C GLU A 54 2.20 -3.50 -6.97
N MET A 55 2.42 -2.72 -5.92
CA MET A 55 1.40 -2.49 -4.89
C MET A 55 0.12 -1.86 -5.46
N ALA A 56 0.24 -0.94 -6.42
CA ALA A 56 -0.91 -0.30 -7.06
C ALA A 56 -1.68 -1.24 -8.01
N SER A 57 -1.05 -2.35 -8.40
CA SER A 57 -1.57 -3.33 -9.36
C SER A 57 -2.07 -4.61 -8.68
N ASP A 58 -1.97 -4.69 -7.35
CA ASP A 58 -2.32 -5.86 -6.55
C ASP A 58 -3.61 -5.61 -5.72
N PRO A 59 -4.65 -6.46 -5.87
CA PRO A 59 -5.85 -6.40 -5.06
C PRO A 59 -5.61 -6.48 -3.55
N GLU A 60 -4.57 -7.19 -3.10
CA GLU A 60 -4.25 -7.37 -1.67
C GLU A 60 -4.01 -6.02 -0.97
N PHE A 61 -3.34 -5.08 -1.64
CA PHE A 61 -3.05 -3.76 -1.07
C PHE A 61 -4.11 -2.70 -1.40
N THR A 62 -5.08 -3.01 -2.28
CA THR A 62 -6.01 -1.99 -2.79
C THR A 62 -6.83 -1.34 -1.67
N ARG A 63 -7.42 -2.15 -0.78
CA ARG A 63 -8.21 -1.63 0.35
C ARG A 63 -7.34 -0.86 1.35
N LEU A 64 -6.13 -1.34 1.63
CA LEU A 64 -5.15 -0.63 2.47
C LEU A 64 -4.83 0.74 1.88
N LEU A 65 -4.46 0.81 0.60
CA LEU A 65 -4.12 2.06 -0.09
C LEU A 65 -5.29 3.04 -0.13
N LEU A 66 -6.52 2.54 -0.35
CA LEU A 66 -7.74 3.33 -0.26
C LEU A 66 -7.95 3.92 1.14
N GLY A 67 -7.77 3.11 2.19
CA GLY A 67 -7.90 3.54 3.58
C GLY A 67 -6.77 4.48 4.03
N LEU A 68 -5.57 4.36 3.47
CA LEU A 68 -4.48 5.33 3.61
C LEU A 68 -4.77 6.66 2.89
N GLY A 69 -5.83 6.72 2.08
CA GLY A 69 -6.29 7.93 1.41
C GLY A 69 -5.92 8.03 -0.07
N LEU A 70 -5.25 7.04 -0.67
CA LEU A 70 -4.89 7.09 -2.08
C LEU A 70 -6.16 7.12 -2.97
N ARG A 71 -6.15 7.98 -4.01
CA ARG A 71 -7.28 8.10 -4.96
C ARG A 71 -6.89 7.90 -6.43
N GLN A 72 -5.60 7.93 -6.76
CA GLN A 72 -5.13 7.72 -8.12
C GLN A 72 -4.19 6.51 -8.20
N PHE A 73 -4.64 5.48 -8.92
CA PHE A 73 -3.90 4.25 -9.16
C PHE A 73 -3.48 4.18 -10.63
N SER A 74 -2.24 3.80 -10.89
CA SER A 74 -1.68 3.57 -12.22
C SER A 74 -1.09 2.16 -12.26
N MET A 75 -1.51 1.37 -13.25
CA MET A 75 -1.20 -0.05 -13.34
C MET A 75 -1.20 -0.51 -14.79
N GLU A 76 -0.72 -1.73 -15.02
CA GLU A 76 -0.85 -2.39 -16.31
C GLU A 76 -2.32 -2.73 -16.64
N PRO A 77 -2.72 -2.75 -17.92
CA PRO A 77 -4.11 -3.02 -18.31
C PRO A 77 -4.69 -4.35 -17.80
N SER A 78 -3.84 -5.36 -17.60
CA SER A 78 -4.20 -6.69 -17.09
C SER A 78 -4.75 -6.65 -15.66
N SER A 79 -4.28 -5.72 -14.82
CA SER A 79 -4.73 -5.55 -13.43
C SER A 79 -5.95 -4.63 -13.31
N LEU A 80 -6.22 -3.78 -14.32
CA LEU A 80 -7.24 -2.74 -14.27
C LEU A 80 -8.61 -3.23 -13.78
N LEU A 81 -9.11 -4.33 -14.34
CA LEU A 81 -10.45 -4.83 -14.00
C LEU A 81 -10.53 -5.38 -12.58
N LYS A 82 -9.47 -6.05 -12.11
CA LYS A 82 -9.39 -6.61 -10.75
C LYS A 82 -9.37 -5.50 -9.71
N ILE A 83 -8.53 -4.48 -9.91
CA ILE A 83 -8.44 -3.34 -9.00
C ILE A 83 -9.73 -2.53 -9.02
N LYS A 84 -10.30 -2.28 -10.20
CA LYS A 84 -11.60 -1.60 -10.33
C LYS A 84 -12.70 -2.35 -9.59
N GLN A 85 -12.74 -3.68 -9.68
CA GLN A 85 -13.71 -4.49 -8.94
C GLN A 85 -13.51 -4.35 -7.43
N CYS A 86 -12.28 -4.48 -6.94
CA CYS A 86 -11.95 -4.33 -5.53
C CYS A 86 -12.38 -2.95 -4.99
N ILE A 87 -12.02 -1.86 -5.68
CA ILE A 87 -12.44 -0.50 -5.32
C ILE A 87 -13.97 -0.38 -5.24
N ARG A 88 -14.70 -0.94 -6.21
CA ARG A 88 -16.17 -0.88 -6.23
C ARG A 88 -16.86 -1.70 -5.14
N GLN A 89 -16.16 -2.70 -4.58
CA GLN A 89 -16.65 -3.56 -3.51
C GLN A 89 -16.17 -3.10 -2.13
N THR A 90 -15.45 -1.98 -2.06
CA THR A 90 -14.85 -1.48 -0.82
C THR A 90 -15.72 -0.38 -0.21
N GLU A 91 -16.13 -0.56 1.03
CA GLU A 91 -16.61 0.51 1.88
C GLU A 91 -15.44 1.07 2.71
N LEU A 92 -15.28 2.39 2.74
CA LEU A 92 -14.11 3.01 3.38
C LEU A 92 -14.22 3.09 4.91
N GLU A 93 -15.40 3.38 5.45
CA GLU A 93 -15.57 3.60 6.89
C GLU A 93 -15.07 2.43 7.76
N PRO A 94 -15.39 1.16 7.45
CA PRO A 94 -14.91 0.02 8.25
C PRO A 94 -13.39 -0.14 8.26
N LEU A 95 -12.71 0.34 7.21
CA LEU A 95 -11.26 0.17 7.07
C LEU A 95 -10.45 1.14 7.92
N LEU A 96 -11.00 2.31 8.26
CA LEU A 96 -10.25 3.39 8.90
C LEU A 96 -9.65 2.97 10.26
N GLY A 97 -10.38 2.16 11.03
CA GLY A 97 -9.88 1.61 12.30
C GLY A 97 -8.67 0.69 12.08
N VAL A 98 -8.82 -0.29 11.19
CA VAL A 98 -7.77 -1.28 10.90
C VAL A 98 -6.53 -0.62 10.28
N VAL A 99 -6.71 0.38 9.41
CA VAL A 99 -5.58 1.13 8.84
C VAL A 99 -4.80 1.89 9.90
N ARG A 100 -5.47 2.44 10.91
CA ARG A 100 -4.79 3.06 12.05
C ARG A 100 -3.97 2.04 12.83
N ASP A 101 -4.54 0.87 13.11
CA ASP A 101 -3.83 -0.22 13.79
C ASP A 101 -2.60 -0.68 12.98
N ILE A 102 -2.71 -0.75 11.64
CA ILE A 102 -1.60 -1.04 10.73
C ILE A 102 -0.50 0.03 10.84
N LEU A 103 -0.86 1.32 10.83
CA LEU A 103 0.11 2.41 10.92
C LEU A 103 0.79 2.48 12.29
N ASP A 104 0.14 2.04 13.36
CA ASP A 104 0.70 2.01 14.71
C ASP A 104 1.51 0.74 14.99
N CYS A 105 1.28 -0.34 14.23
CA CYS A 105 2.02 -1.60 14.34
C CYS A 105 3.49 -1.47 13.92
N VAL A 106 4.38 -2.17 14.64
CA VAL A 106 5.82 -2.26 14.36
C VAL A 106 6.32 -3.69 14.16
N GLU A 107 5.48 -4.69 14.42
CA GLU A 107 5.82 -6.10 14.24
C GLU A 107 5.41 -6.59 12.85
N PRO A 108 6.37 -7.00 11.98
CA PRO A 108 6.07 -7.42 10.61
C PRO A 108 5.07 -8.58 10.50
N GLY A 109 5.14 -9.53 11.43
CA GLY A 109 4.22 -10.68 11.45
C GLY A 109 2.77 -10.30 11.73
N ALA A 110 2.53 -9.31 12.59
CA ALA A 110 1.19 -8.82 12.90
C ALA A 110 0.59 -7.97 11.76
N LEU A 111 1.43 -7.26 11.00
CA LEU A 111 1.00 -6.44 9.86
C LEU A 111 0.29 -7.24 8.78
N HIS A 112 0.86 -8.40 8.40
CA HIS A 112 0.27 -9.26 7.38
C HIS A 112 -1.11 -9.74 7.82
N SER A 113 -1.27 -10.16 9.08
CA SER A 113 -2.58 -10.57 9.61
C SER A 113 -3.61 -9.44 9.65
N LEU A 114 -3.17 -8.20 9.90
CA LEU A 114 -4.05 -7.03 9.85
C LEU A 114 -4.51 -6.73 8.42
N VAL A 115 -3.63 -6.86 7.44
CA VAL A 115 -3.97 -6.70 6.01
C VAL A 115 -4.90 -7.81 5.54
N ASP A 116 -4.68 -9.05 5.98
CA ASP A 116 -5.59 -10.16 5.71
C ASP A 116 -7.00 -9.88 6.28
N HIS A 117 -7.07 -9.41 7.52
CA HIS A 117 -8.33 -9.03 8.15
C HIS A 117 -9.03 -7.90 7.39
N LEU A 118 -8.27 -6.89 6.97
CA LEU A 118 -8.74 -5.78 6.16
C LEU A 118 -9.34 -6.26 4.82
N ASN A 119 -8.84 -7.36 4.26
CA ASN A 119 -9.33 -7.94 3.03
C ASN A 119 -10.54 -8.87 3.18
N GLN A 120 -10.89 -9.26 4.41
CA GLN A 120 -12.08 -10.05 4.73
C GLN A 120 -13.31 -9.19 5.05
N ALA A 121 -13.10 -7.89 5.32
CA ALA A 121 -14.15 -6.89 5.49
C ALA A 121 -14.79 -6.48 4.16
#